data_AF-A0A8J5NAB3-F1
#
_entry.id   AF-A0A8J5NAB3-F1
#
_cell.length_a   1.000
_cell.length_b   1.000
_cell.length_c   1.000
_cell.angle_alpha   90.00
_cell.angle_beta   90.00
_cell.angle_gamma   90.00
#
_symmetry.space_group_name_H-M   'P 1'
#
loop_
_entity.id
_entity.type
_entity.pdbx_description
1 polymer ?
#
loop_
_entity_poly.entity_id
_entity_poly.type
_entity_poly.pdbx_seq_one_letter_code
_entity_poly.pdbx_strand_id
1 'polypeptide(L)'
;MYVRFWHEAPMAVRAPFNDLQLMKVLKEYPHEKVAHAAQAAISRHLWYLSEHLIGLSLFDDRIDTETKKNMVQNFQCPKKQDFSRRIVLSDETPISNVASFVTERTLDIFDVLTLDGKERAQLFLSKDPKTWKDDEVFITMRDRAINMKVVNDSAK
;
A
#
# COMPACT_ATOMS: atom_id res chain seq x y z
N MET A 1 16.45 11.89 -6.48
CA MET A 1 15.06 11.42 -6.37
C MET A 1 14.92 10.10 -5.61
N TYR A 2 15.71 9.06 -5.92
CA TYR A 2 15.56 7.72 -5.33
C TYR A 2 15.85 7.60 -3.81
N VAL A 3 16.83 8.35 -3.30
CA VAL A 3 17.34 8.22 -1.91
C VAL A 3 16.26 8.37 -0.83
N ARG A 4 15.27 9.27 -1.03
CA ARG A 4 14.18 9.48 -0.06
C ARG A 4 13.26 8.27 0.06
N PHE A 5 12.96 7.61 -1.08
CA PHE A 5 12.10 6.43 -1.11
C PHE A 5 12.85 5.19 -0.59
N TRP A 6 14.15 5.08 -0.87
CA TRP A 6 15.01 4.01 -0.37
C TRP A 6 15.13 3.99 1.16
N HIS A 7 15.29 5.16 1.79
CA HIS A 7 15.41 5.25 3.25
C HIS A 7 14.15 4.76 4.00
N GLU A 8 13.00 4.82 3.37
CA GLU A 8 11.72 4.42 3.96
C GLU A 8 11.25 3.03 3.49
N ALA A 9 11.93 2.42 2.52
CA ALA A 9 11.69 1.04 2.07
C ALA A 9 11.65 -0.02 3.19
N PRO A 10 12.44 0.05 4.29
CA PRO A 10 12.34 -0.94 5.36
C PRO A 10 11.05 -0.84 6.18
N MET A 11 10.28 0.25 6.05
CA MET A 11 9.00 0.39 6.73
C MET A 11 7.87 -0.20 5.86
N ALA A 12 7.41 -1.40 6.22
CA ALA A 12 6.37 -2.12 5.48
C ALA A 12 5.10 -1.28 5.24
N VAL A 13 4.70 -0.47 6.23
CA VAL A 13 3.51 0.41 6.14
C VAL A 13 3.68 1.55 5.13
N ARG A 14 4.91 2.00 4.87
CA ARG A 14 5.21 3.12 3.96
C ARG A 14 5.51 2.67 2.54
N ALA A 15 5.96 1.43 2.38
CA ALA A 15 6.45 0.90 1.10
C ALA A 15 5.42 1.02 -0.03
N PRO A 16 4.12 0.63 0.13
CA PRO A 16 3.16 0.71 -0.96
C PRO A 16 2.88 2.14 -1.42
N PHE A 17 2.77 3.09 -0.47
CA PHE A 17 2.54 4.50 -0.82
C PHE A 17 3.77 5.10 -1.50
N ASN A 18 4.96 4.81 -0.99
CA ASN A 18 6.23 5.30 -1.55
C ASN A 18 6.43 4.88 -2.99
N ASP A 19 6.18 3.61 -3.27
CA ASP A 19 6.33 3.05 -4.61
C ASP A 19 5.36 3.67 -5.61
N LEU A 20 4.10 3.88 -5.22
CA LEU A 20 3.11 4.57 -6.04
C LEU A 20 3.48 6.05 -6.27
N GLN A 21 3.98 6.74 -5.25
CA GLN A 21 4.46 8.12 -5.38
C GLN A 21 5.66 8.22 -6.32
N LEU A 22 6.61 7.29 -6.20
CA LEU A 22 7.79 7.26 -7.08
C LEU A 22 7.39 7.03 -8.53
N MET A 23 6.44 6.11 -8.80
CA MET A 23 5.91 5.89 -10.14
C MET A 23 5.22 7.13 -10.71
N LYS A 24 4.44 7.85 -9.88
CA LYS A 24 3.82 9.11 -10.30
C LYS A 24 4.87 10.16 -10.69
N VAL A 25 5.90 10.34 -9.86
CA VAL A 25 7.00 11.28 -10.14
C VAL A 25 7.73 10.92 -11.43
N LEU A 26 7.93 9.62 -11.71
CA LEU A 26 8.60 9.18 -12.93
C LEU A 26 7.75 9.40 -14.18
N LYS A 27 6.42 9.29 -14.11
CA LYS A 27 5.53 9.63 -15.23
C LYS A 27 5.60 11.11 -15.62
N GLU A 28 5.87 11.99 -14.66
CA GLU A 28 6.00 13.43 -14.87
C GLU A 28 7.45 13.89 -15.16
N TYR A 29 8.42 12.96 -15.20
CA TYR A 29 9.83 13.32 -15.33
C TYR A 29 10.19 13.77 -16.76
N PRO A 30 10.89 14.91 -16.94
CA PRO A 30 11.04 15.55 -18.25
C PRO A 30 11.91 14.78 -19.25
N HIS A 31 12.81 13.92 -18.77
CA HIS A 31 13.66 13.11 -19.65
C HIS A 31 13.05 11.72 -19.86
N GLU A 32 12.27 11.58 -20.93
CA GLU A 32 11.51 10.37 -21.26
C GLU A 32 12.36 9.09 -21.23
N LYS A 33 13.58 9.11 -21.81
CA LYS A 33 14.47 7.94 -21.79
C LYS A 33 14.88 7.52 -20.38
N VAL A 34 15.16 8.50 -19.51
CA VAL A 34 15.52 8.25 -18.11
C VAL A 34 14.30 7.80 -17.33
N ALA A 35 13.15 8.44 -17.54
CA ALA A 35 11.87 8.08 -16.95
C ALA A 35 11.51 6.63 -17.28
N HIS A 36 11.55 6.26 -18.56
CA HIS A 36 11.22 4.92 -19.04
C HIS A 36 12.18 3.86 -18.46
N ALA A 37 13.49 4.12 -18.47
CA ALA A 37 14.47 3.21 -17.89
C ALA A 37 14.25 3.02 -16.37
N ALA A 38 13.95 4.11 -15.65
CA ALA A 38 13.67 4.07 -14.21
C ALA A 38 12.35 3.35 -13.90
N GLN A 39 11.28 3.61 -14.65
CA GLN A 39 10.00 2.92 -14.53
C GLN A 39 10.17 1.42 -14.77
N ALA A 40 10.87 1.02 -15.84
CA ALA A 40 11.16 -0.38 -16.11
C ALA A 40 11.97 -1.03 -14.97
N ALA A 41 12.90 -0.30 -14.35
CA ALA A 41 13.64 -0.78 -13.19
C ALA A 41 12.73 -0.99 -11.99
N ILE A 42 11.92 0.02 -11.62
CA ILE A 42 11.04 -0.03 -10.45
C ILE A 42 9.90 -1.03 -10.62
N SER A 43 9.31 -1.16 -11.82
CA SER A 43 8.28 -2.17 -12.09
C SER A 43 8.75 -3.61 -11.81
N ARG A 44 10.05 -3.89 -11.88
CA ARG A 44 10.63 -5.18 -11.45
C ARG A 44 10.67 -5.33 -9.92
N HIS A 45 10.78 -4.23 -9.18
CA HIS A 45 10.73 -4.20 -7.71
C HIS A 45 9.31 -4.17 -7.15
N LEU A 46 8.30 -3.79 -7.95
CA LEU A 46 6.88 -3.80 -7.55
C LEU A 46 6.25 -5.21 -7.53
N TRP A 47 7.05 -6.27 -7.64
CA TRP A 47 6.57 -7.66 -7.64
C TRP A 47 5.79 -8.04 -6.36
N TYR A 48 6.05 -7.34 -5.26
CA TYR A 48 5.37 -7.52 -3.98
C TYR A 48 4.08 -6.68 -3.87
N LEU A 49 3.94 -5.61 -4.66
CA LEU A 49 2.81 -4.69 -4.57
C LEU A 49 1.54 -5.37 -5.11
N SER A 50 0.68 -5.77 -4.17
CA SER A 50 -0.50 -6.61 -4.39
C SER A 50 -1.75 -6.03 -3.74
N GLU A 51 -2.93 -6.53 -4.11
CA GLU A 51 -4.20 -6.18 -3.46
C GLU A 51 -4.17 -6.46 -1.95
N HIS A 52 -3.36 -7.44 -1.49
CA HIS A 52 -3.14 -7.70 -0.07
C HIS A 52 -2.26 -6.62 0.57
N LEU A 53 -1.07 -6.42 0.01
CA LEU A 53 -0.02 -5.61 0.62
C LEU A 53 -0.26 -4.10 0.50
N ILE A 54 -1.11 -3.67 -0.44
CA ILE A 54 -1.60 -2.28 -0.46
C ILE A 54 -2.32 -1.91 0.86
N GLY A 55 -2.92 -2.89 1.56
CA GLY A 55 -3.57 -2.66 2.84
C GLY A 55 -2.65 -2.15 3.94
N LEU A 56 -1.33 -2.39 3.83
CA LEU A 56 -0.34 -1.87 4.77
C LEU A 56 -0.30 -0.34 4.78
N SER A 57 -0.63 0.31 3.67
CA SER A 57 -0.65 1.77 3.59
C SER A 57 -1.78 2.40 4.42
N LEU A 58 -2.78 1.62 4.84
CA LEU A 58 -3.82 2.09 5.76
C LEU A 58 -3.22 2.61 7.09
N PHE A 59 -2.08 2.05 7.48
CA PHE A 59 -1.32 2.41 8.68
C PHE A 59 -0.28 3.51 8.43
N ASP A 60 -0.14 4.01 7.20
CA ASP A 60 0.70 5.16 6.88
C ASP A 60 0.00 6.45 7.34
N ASP A 61 0.71 7.27 8.12
CA ASP A 61 0.20 8.54 8.65
C ASP A 61 0.16 9.66 7.59
N ARG A 62 0.82 9.46 6.45
CA ARG A 62 0.85 10.42 5.34
C ARG A 62 -0.38 10.34 4.45
N ILE A 63 -1.12 9.23 4.53
CA ILE A 63 -2.40 9.09 3.84
C ILE A 63 -3.45 9.87 4.60
N ASP A 64 -4.11 10.79 3.90
CA ASP A 64 -5.15 11.64 4.46
C ASP A 64 -6.42 10.84 4.81
N THR A 65 -7.25 11.42 5.68
CA THR A 65 -8.49 10.78 6.14
C THR A 65 -9.44 10.43 4.99
N GLU A 66 -9.54 11.26 3.95
CA GLU A 66 -10.47 11.03 2.84
C GLU A 66 -10.02 9.83 2.02
N THR A 67 -8.72 9.74 1.73
CA THR A 67 -8.15 8.54 1.11
C THR A 67 -8.39 7.29 1.97
N LYS A 68 -8.21 7.36 3.29
CA LYS A 68 -8.50 6.21 4.18
C LYS A 68 -9.98 5.81 4.12
N LYS A 69 -10.91 6.77 4.08
CA LYS A 69 -12.34 6.49 3.89
C LYS A 69 -12.60 5.76 2.57
N ASN A 70 -12.00 6.23 1.48
CA ASN A 70 -12.11 5.60 0.17
C ASN A 70 -11.53 4.18 0.16
N MET A 71 -10.40 3.94 0.84
CA MET A 71 -9.84 2.60 1.00
C MET A 71 -10.84 1.66 1.71
N VAL A 72 -11.46 2.12 2.81
CA VAL A 72 -12.44 1.30 3.55
C VAL A 72 -13.68 0.99 2.71
N GLN A 73 -14.18 1.97 1.96
CA GLN A 73 -15.31 1.75 1.04
C GLN A 73 -14.96 0.70 -0.03
N ASN A 74 -13.74 0.75 -0.56
CA ASN A 74 -13.28 -0.18 -1.59
C ASN A 74 -13.06 -1.62 -1.11
N PHE A 75 -13.12 -1.90 0.20
CA PHE A 75 -13.18 -3.28 0.68
C PHE A 75 -14.43 -4.04 0.23
N GLN A 76 -15.47 -3.34 -0.21
CA GLN A 76 -16.67 -3.95 -0.80
C GLN A 76 -16.51 -4.20 -2.31
N CYS A 77 -15.47 -3.66 -2.95
CA CYS A 77 -15.23 -3.87 -4.37
C CYS A 77 -14.75 -5.30 -4.62
N PRO A 78 -15.33 -6.00 -5.61
CA PRO A 78 -14.94 -7.37 -5.92
C PRO A 78 -13.47 -7.42 -6.33
N LYS A 79 -12.82 -8.53 -5.98
CA LYS A 79 -11.43 -8.80 -6.39
C LYS A 79 -11.26 -8.66 -7.90
N LYS A 80 -10.15 -8.08 -8.35
CA LYS A 80 -9.84 -8.06 -9.78
C LYS A 80 -9.64 -9.50 -10.25
N GLN A 81 -10.26 -9.85 -11.38
CA GLN A 81 -10.28 -11.22 -11.92
C GLN A 81 -8.89 -11.71 -12.35
N ASP A 82 -7.93 -10.79 -12.44
CA ASP A 82 -6.56 -11.07 -12.82
C ASP A 82 -5.85 -11.92 -11.75
N PHE A 83 -5.34 -13.08 -12.17
CA PHE A 83 -4.60 -14.02 -11.32
C PHE A 83 -3.22 -13.51 -10.93
N SER A 84 -2.76 -12.46 -11.60
CA SER A 84 -1.59 -11.73 -11.16
C SER A 84 -1.95 -11.04 -9.85
N ARG A 85 -1.47 -11.58 -8.72
CA ARG A 85 -1.52 -10.88 -7.43
C ARG A 85 -0.80 -9.52 -7.48
N ARG A 86 -0.17 -9.16 -8.60
CA ARG A 86 0.62 -7.94 -8.80
C ARG A 86 -0.24 -6.84 -9.39
N ILE A 87 -0.06 -5.63 -8.87
CA ILE A 87 -0.61 -4.43 -9.49
C ILE A 87 0.20 -4.14 -10.76
N VAL A 88 -0.42 -4.33 -11.93
CA VAL A 88 0.17 -3.95 -13.22
C VAL A 88 -0.05 -2.45 -13.41
N LEU A 89 0.99 -1.66 -13.17
CA LEU A 89 1.00 -0.25 -13.50
C LEU A 89 1.36 -0.10 -14.97
N SER A 90 0.37 0.07 -15.85
CA SER A 90 0.60 0.52 -17.22
C SER A 90 0.71 2.05 -17.29
N ASP A 91 1.24 2.58 -18.39
CA ASP A 91 1.26 4.03 -18.63
C ASP A 91 -0.14 4.65 -18.51
N GLU A 92 -1.17 3.91 -18.93
CA GLU A 92 -2.58 4.32 -18.87
C GLU A 92 -3.25 4.15 -17.49
N THR A 93 -2.68 3.38 -16.56
CA THR A 93 -3.26 3.31 -15.21
C THR A 93 -3.13 4.67 -14.52
N PRO A 94 -4.26 5.31 -14.17
CA PRO A 94 -4.22 6.54 -13.39
C PRO A 94 -3.71 6.18 -12.00
N ILE A 95 -2.47 6.56 -11.69
CA ILE A 95 -1.95 6.53 -10.32
C ILE A 95 -2.53 7.77 -9.61
N SER A 96 -3.86 7.78 -9.48
CA SER A 96 -4.59 8.90 -8.87
C SER A 96 -4.48 8.81 -7.35
N ASN A 97 -4.77 7.63 -6.79
CA ASN A 97 -4.79 7.39 -5.36
C ASN A 97 -4.58 5.90 -5.02
N VAL A 98 -3.88 5.60 -3.93
CA VAL A 98 -3.72 4.26 -3.32
C VAL A 98 -5.05 3.51 -3.21
N ALA A 99 -6.14 4.21 -2.91
CA ALA A 99 -7.45 3.62 -2.76
C ALA A 99 -7.93 2.84 -4.00
N SER A 100 -7.52 3.22 -5.22
CA SER A 100 -7.94 2.54 -6.47
C SER A 100 -7.41 1.11 -6.61
N PHE A 101 -6.43 0.74 -5.78
CA PHE A 101 -5.81 -0.58 -5.73
C PHE A 101 -6.39 -1.46 -4.61
N VAL A 102 -7.23 -0.89 -3.74
CA VAL A 102 -7.89 -1.61 -2.65
C VAL A 102 -9.12 -2.35 -3.19
N THR A 103 -9.24 -3.62 -2.82
CA THR A 103 -10.41 -4.48 -3.06
C THR A 103 -10.75 -5.31 -1.82
N GLU A 104 -11.77 -6.16 -1.89
CA GLU A 104 -12.12 -7.11 -0.81
C GLU A 104 -10.95 -7.97 -0.33
N ARG A 105 -10.00 -8.31 -1.21
CA ARG A 105 -8.80 -9.11 -0.84
C ARG A 105 -7.87 -8.37 0.10
N THR A 106 -7.92 -7.04 0.11
CA THR A 106 -7.09 -6.22 1.00
C THR A 106 -7.37 -6.54 2.47
N LEU A 107 -8.59 -6.96 2.81
CA LEU A 107 -8.97 -7.35 4.17
C LEU A 107 -8.14 -8.51 4.71
N ASP A 108 -7.62 -9.38 3.85
CA ASP A 108 -6.77 -10.51 4.23
C ASP A 108 -5.49 -10.06 4.96
N ILE A 109 -5.04 -8.81 4.76
CA ILE A 109 -3.86 -8.28 5.48
C ILE A 109 -4.07 -8.27 6.99
N PHE A 110 -5.32 -8.09 7.46
CA PHE A 110 -5.58 -8.02 8.90
C PHE A 110 -5.36 -9.38 9.56
N ASP A 111 -5.76 -10.47 8.89
CA ASP A 111 -5.52 -11.84 9.37
C ASP A 111 -4.02 -12.18 9.41
N VAL A 112 -3.21 -11.56 8.52
CA VAL A 112 -1.75 -11.66 8.57
C VAL A 112 -1.17 -10.93 9.79
N LEU A 113 -1.76 -9.79 10.16
CA LEU A 113 -1.29 -8.98 11.29
C LEU A 113 -1.72 -9.55 12.65
N THR A 114 -2.89 -10.19 12.73
CA THR A 114 -3.37 -10.80 13.96
C THR A 114 -4.37 -11.92 13.70
N LEU A 115 -4.43 -12.89 14.61
CA LEU A 115 -5.51 -13.87 14.66
C LEU A 115 -6.87 -13.15 14.72
N ASP A 116 -7.82 -13.64 13.93
CA ASP A 116 -9.16 -13.08 13.72
C ASP A 116 -9.11 -11.59 13.32
N GLY A 117 -8.08 -11.22 12.55
CA GLY A 117 -7.76 -9.85 12.26
C GLY A 117 -8.85 -9.11 11.51
N LYS A 118 -9.52 -9.75 10.54
CA LYS A 118 -10.65 -9.14 9.83
C LYS A 118 -11.79 -8.76 10.76
N GLU A 119 -12.15 -9.64 11.70
CA GLU A 119 -13.23 -9.41 12.64
C GLU A 119 -12.86 -8.28 13.61
N ARG A 120 -11.65 -8.33 14.17
CA ARG A 120 -11.12 -7.29 15.05
C ARG A 120 -11.02 -5.95 14.33
N ALA A 121 -10.61 -5.94 13.05
CA ALA A 121 -10.46 -4.72 12.28
C ALA A 121 -11.79 -3.96 12.15
N GLN A 122 -12.94 -4.65 12.14
CA GLN A 122 -14.25 -3.99 12.12
C GLN A 122 -14.47 -3.02 13.28
N LEU A 123 -13.81 -3.25 14.43
CA LEU A 123 -13.90 -2.38 15.59
C LEU A 123 -13.40 -0.96 15.32
N PHE A 124 -12.43 -0.79 14.42
CA PHE A 124 -11.96 0.53 14.01
C PHE A 124 -12.45 0.91 12.60
N LEU A 125 -12.58 -0.04 11.67
CA LEU A 125 -13.01 0.23 10.29
C LEU A 125 -14.42 0.83 10.19
N SER A 126 -15.28 0.57 11.18
CA SER A 126 -16.61 1.18 11.30
C SER A 126 -16.60 2.61 11.86
N LYS A 127 -15.46 3.07 12.40
CA LYS A 127 -15.28 4.42 12.98
C LYS A 127 -14.68 5.38 11.96
N ASP A 128 -14.79 6.69 12.22
CA ASP A 128 -14.13 7.70 11.38
C ASP A 128 -12.59 7.56 11.47
N PRO A 129 -11.84 7.56 10.35
CA PRO A 129 -10.39 7.41 10.38
C PRO A 129 -9.63 8.46 11.20
N LYS A 130 -10.28 9.60 11.53
CA LYS A 130 -9.72 10.58 12.47
C LYS A 130 -9.55 10.03 13.89
N THR A 131 -10.39 9.09 14.31
CA THR A 131 -10.37 8.54 15.68
C THR A 131 -9.52 7.28 15.80
N TRP A 132 -8.99 6.74 14.69
CA TRP A 132 -8.23 5.48 14.70
C TRP A 132 -6.94 5.56 15.52
N LYS A 133 -6.33 6.74 15.64
CA LYS A 133 -5.10 6.93 16.41
C LYS A 133 -5.28 6.66 17.91
N ASP A 134 -6.51 6.71 18.40
CA ASP A 134 -6.88 6.46 19.79
C ASP A 134 -7.53 5.07 19.96
N ASP A 135 -7.67 4.29 18.88
CA ASP A 135 -8.27 2.95 18.91
C ASP A 135 -7.20 1.89 19.20
N GLU A 136 -7.37 1.14 20.29
CA GLU A 136 -6.39 0.13 20.74
C GLU A 136 -6.13 -0.96 19.70
N VAL A 137 -7.14 -1.36 18.93
CA VAL A 137 -7.01 -2.41 17.91
C VAL A 137 -6.22 -1.87 16.73
N PHE A 138 -6.51 -0.65 16.29
CA PHE A 138 -5.76 0.02 15.24
C PHE A 138 -4.29 0.20 15.65
N ILE A 139 -4.02 0.69 16.86
CA ILE A 139 -2.65 0.88 17.38
C ILE A 139 -1.91 -0.46 17.39
N THR A 140 -2.53 -1.52 17.92
CA THR A 140 -1.92 -2.86 17.99
C THR A 140 -1.58 -3.41 16.60
N MET A 141 -2.51 -3.30 15.64
CA MET A 141 -2.27 -3.77 14.27
C MET A 141 -1.21 -2.92 13.55
N ARG A 142 -1.22 -1.60 13.76
CA ARG A 142 -0.21 -0.67 13.23
C ARG A 142 1.18 -1.02 13.73
N ASP A 143 1.33 -1.26 15.02
CA ASP A 143 2.62 -1.62 15.62
C ASP A 143 3.13 -2.95 15.07
N ARG A 144 2.26 -3.94 14.86
CA ARG A 144 2.66 -5.18 14.19
C ARG A 144 3.07 -4.96 12.75
N ALA A 145 2.33 -4.14 12.00
CA ALA A 145 2.63 -3.83 10.61
C ALA A 145 3.96 -3.09 10.47
N ILE A 146 4.27 -2.16 11.38
CA ILE A 146 5.56 -1.44 11.41
C ILE A 146 6.72 -2.40 11.71
N ASN A 147 6.51 -3.36 12.61
CA ASN A 147 7.52 -4.35 12.99
C ASN A 147 7.59 -5.56 12.04
N MET A 148 6.80 -5.59 10.97
CA MET A 148 6.93 -6.63 9.94
C MET A 148 8.30 -6.53 9.30
N LYS A 149 9.09 -7.60 9.43
CA LYS A 149 10.40 -7.68 8.78
C LYS A 149 10.21 -7.77 7.28
N VAL A 150 10.51 -6.68 6.57
CA VAL A 150 10.56 -6.67 5.11
C VAL A 150 11.84 -7.39 4.67
N VAL A 151 11.74 -8.65 4.24
CA VAL A 151 12.89 -9.48 3.84
C VAL A 151 13.35 -9.19 2.40
N ASN A 152 13.18 -7.96 1.92
CA ASN A 152 13.32 -7.66 0.48
C ASN A 152 14.75 -7.25 0.04
N ASP A 153 15.78 -7.43 0.87
CA ASP A 153 17.17 -7.01 0.54
C ASP A 153 18.24 -8.05 0.92
N SER A 154 17.98 -9.33 0.67
CA SER A 154 19.04 -10.36 0.68
C SER A 154 19.15 -11.04 -0.68
N ALA A 155 19.25 -10.24 -1.74
CA ALA A 155 19.94 -10.66 -2.95
C ALA A 155 21.44 -10.37 -2.71
N LYS A 156 22.14 -11.36 -2.14
CA LYS A 156 23.61 -11.42 -2.17
C LYS A 156 24.06 -12.07 -3.47
#